data_AF-A0A5W8ML70-F1
#
_entry.id   AF-A0A5W8ML70-F1
#
_cell.length_a   1.000
_cell.length_b   1.000
_cell.length_c   1.000
_cell.angle_alpha   90.00
_cell.angle_beta   90.00
_cell.angle_gamma   90.00
#
_symmetry.space_group_name_H-M   'P 1'
#
loop_
_entity.id
_entity.type
_entity.pdbx_description
1 polymer ?
#
loop_
_entity_poly.entity_id
_entity_poly.type
_entity_poly.pdbx_seq_one_letter_code
_entity_poly.pdbx_strand_id
1 'polypeptide(L)'
;MSKKIISVDTALKEAGKPLSGQELLAAAGYPSDSSTEELERFFLNIRESLTRDKSIVKLERSDDGQDWFVLASTASQTKDC
;
A
#
# COMPACT_ATOMS: atom_id res chain seq x y z
N MET A 1 -3.43 21.37 -5.36
CA MET A 1 -3.37 20.83 -3.99
C MET A 1 -2.12 19.98 -3.89
N SER A 2 -1.07 20.46 -3.22
CA SER A 2 0.18 19.72 -3.06
C SER A 2 -0.05 18.56 -2.11
N LYS A 3 -0.44 17.40 -2.64
CA LYS A 3 -0.48 16.16 -1.86
C LYS A 3 0.96 15.84 -1.48
N LYS A 4 1.25 15.85 -0.17
CA LYS A 4 2.54 15.37 0.31
C LYS A 4 2.58 13.87 0.05
N ILE A 5 3.66 13.40 -0.56
CA ILE A 5 3.89 11.96 -0.70
C ILE A 5 4.09 11.41 0.70
N ILE A 6 3.24 10.45 1.09
CA ILE A 6 3.26 9.77 2.39
C ILE A 6 3.67 8.30 2.18
N SER A 7 4.17 7.66 3.24
CA SER A 7 4.51 6.24 3.22
C SER A 7 3.27 5.36 3.03
N VAL A 8 3.45 4.17 2.46
CA VAL A 8 2.34 3.25 2.15
C VAL A 8 1.65 2.73 3.41
N ASP A 9 2.37 2.61 4.53
CA ASP A 9 1.77 2.24 5.82
C ASP A 9 0.80 3.32 6.31
N THR A 10 1.15 4.61 6.11
CA THR A 10 0.30 5.73 6.48
C THR A 10 -0.91 5.79 5.58
N ALA A 11 -0.72 5.61 4.27
CA ALA A 11 -1.81 5.56 3.30
C ALA A 11 -2.83 4.45 3.63
N LEU A 12 -2.35 3.26 4.02
CA LEU A 12 -3.23 2.15 4.45
C LEU A 12 -3.91 2.42 5.80
N LYS A 13 -3.23 3.11 6.75
CA LYS A 13 -3.84 3.57 8.01
C LYS A 13 -4.96 4.56 7.78
N GLU A 14 -4.76 5.54 6.91
CA GLU A 14 -5.79 6.53 6.58
C GLU A 14 -6.94 5.91 5.79
N ALA A 15 -6.66 4.95 4.91
CA ALA A 15 -7.71 4.27 4.16
C ALA A 15 -8.55 3.33 5.04
N GLY A 16 -7.96 2.70 6.06
CA GLY A 16 -8.66 1.77 6.96
C GLY A 16 -9.19 0.50 6.29
N LYS A 17 -8.81 0.25 5.03
CA LYS A 17 -9.24 -0.88 4.20
C LYS A 17 -8.08 -1.41 3.36
N PRO A 18 -8.16 -2.66 2.85
CA PRO A 18 -7.21 -3.13 1.85
C PRO A 18 -7.27 -2.24 0.60
N LEU A 19 -6.10 -1.92 0.06
CA LEU A 19 -5.96 -1.15 -1.18
C LEU A 19 -5.25 -1.97 -2.24
N SER A 20 -5.70 -1.84 -3.48
CA SER A 20 -4.96 -2.33 -4.65
C SER A 20 -3.67 -1.52 -4.86
N GLY A 21 -2.71 -2.05 -5.61
CA GLY A 21 -1.47 -1.33 -5.92
C GLY A 21 -1.69 0.07 -6.52
N GLN A 22 -2.70 0.24 -7.39
CA GLN A 22 -3.03 1.55 -7.95
C GLN A 22 -3.70 2.49 -6.94
N GLU A 23 -4.64 1.98 -6.14
CA GLU A 23 -5.25 2.80 -5.08
C GLU A 23 -4.23 3.21 -4.04
N LEU A 24 -3.28 2.33 -3.70
CA LEU A 24 -2.21 2.60 -2.75
C LEU A 24 -1.27 3.69 -3.25
N LEU A 25 -0.93 3.68 -4.55
CA LEU A 25 -0.15 4.74 -5.20
C LEU A 25 -0.86 6.10 -5.06
N ALA A 26 -2.14 6.14 -5.42
CA ALA A 26 -2.94 7.37 -5.33
C ALA A 26 -3.17 7.85 -3.89
N ALA A 27 -3.37 6.92 -2.95
CA ALA A 27 -3.55 7.19 -1.52
C ALA A 27 -2.25 7.70 -0.88
N ALA A 28 -1.11 7.16 -1.30
CA ALA A 28 0.21 7.65 -0.90
C ALA A 28 0.54 9.03 -1.48
N GLY A 29 -0.32 9.58 -2.35
CA GLY A 29 -0.21 10.94 -2.87
C GLY A 29 0.59 11.05 -4.16
N TYR A 30 0.96 9.93 -4.78
CA TYR A 30 1.64 9.90 -6.07
C TYR A 30 0.67 10.28 -7.21
N PRO A 31 1.12 11.10 -8.18
CA PRO A 31 0.31 11.44 -9.35
C PRO A 31 0.13 10.23 -10.27
N SER A 32 -0.93 10.24 -11.08
CA SER A 32 -1.13 9.22 -12.12
C SER A 32 -0.05 9.26 -13.21
N ASP A 33 0.59 10.41 -13.39
CA ASP A 33 1.72 10.64 -14.28
C ASP A 33 3.07 10.53 -13.52
N SER A 34 3.15 9.59 -12.56
CA SER A 34 4.35 9.41 -11.76
C SER A 34 5.56 9.07 -12.62
N SER A 35 6.66 9.76 -12.35
CA SER A 35 7.95 9.48 -12.99
C SER A 35 8.52 8.15 -12.53
N THR A 36 9.46 7.58 -13.29
CA THR A 36 10.14 6.32 -12.93
C THR A 36 10.71 6.36 -11.51
N GLU A 37 11.35 7.47 -11.12
CA GLU A 37 11.90 7.65 -9.77
C GLU A 37 10.83 7.60 -8.66
N GLU A 38 9.64 8.12 -8.92
CA GLU A 38 8.52 8.11 -7.97
C GLU A 38 7.97 6.70 -7.81
N LEU A 39 7.81 5.98 -8.92
CA LEU A 39 7.42 4.57 -8.92
C LEU A 39 8.45 3.70 -8.19
N GLU A 40 9.73 3.91 -8.45
CA GLU A 40 10.80 3.22 -7.73
C GLU A 40 10.74 3.50 -6.23
N ARG A 41 10.53 4.77 -5.83
CA ARG A 41 10.36 5.15 -4.42
C ARG A 41 9.16 4.44 -3.80
N PHE A 42 8.05 4.36 -4.53
CA PHE A 42 6.84 3.68 -4.10
C PHE A 42 7.07 2.17 -3.88
N PHE A 43 7.64 1.48 -4.86
CA PHE A 43 7.94 0.05 -4.74
C PHE A 43 8.98 -0.23 -3.65
N LEU A 44 9.96 0.65 -3.48
CA LEU A 44 10.94 0.55 -2.39
C LEU A 44 10.24 0.69 -1.02
N ASN A 45 9.32 1.63 -0.89
CA ASN A 45 8.55 1.85 0.34
C ASN A 45 7.65 0.65 0.66
N ILE A 46 7.03 0.03 -0.34
CA ILE A 46 6.30 -1.23 -0.19
C ILE A 46 7.22 -2.33 0.33
N ARG A 47 8.40 -2.50 -0.29
CA ARG A 47 9.35 -3.54 0.11
C ARG A 47 9.83 -3.34 1.54
N GLU A 48 10.18 -2.13 1.93
CA GLU A 48 10.57 -1.81 3.30
C GLU A 48 9.41 -2.08 4.28
N SER A 49 8.21 -1.61 3.95
CA SER A 49 7.02 -1.82 4.79
C SER A 49 6.65 -3.30 4.95
N LEU A 50 6.89 -4.14 3.94
CA LEU A 50 6.65 -5.60 3.97
C LEU A 50 7.74 -6.36 4.74
N THR A 51 9.01 -6.02 4.50
CA THR A 51 10.14 -6.86 4.94
C THR A 51 10.83 -6.32 6.18
N ARG A 52 11.04 -5.00 6.24
CA ARG A 52 11.79 -4.32 7.30
C ARG A 52 10.87 -3.97 8.46
N ASP A 53 9.85 -3.16 8.20
CA ASP A 53 8.92 -2.69 9.23
C ASP A 53 7.81 -3.70 9.53
N LYS A 54 7.50 -4.59 8.57
CA LYS A 54 6.39 -5.57 8.65
C LYS A 54 5.05 -4.92 9.03
N SER A 55 4.88 -3.64 8.67
CA SER A 55 3.70 -2.83 8.95
C SER A 55 2.53 -3.14 8.02
N ILE A 56 2.83 -3.70 6.84
CA ILE A 56 1.86 -4.08 5.83
C ILE A 56 2.05 -5.54 5.45
N VAL A 57 1.01 -6.14 4.88
CA VAL A 57 1.02 -7.47 4.29
C VAL A 57 0.41 -7.41 2.91
N LYS A 58 1.03 -8.16 1.99
CA LYS A 58 0.48 -8.39 0.67
C LYS A 58 -0.49 -9.57 0.77
N LEU A 59 -1.75 -9.33 0.41
CA LEU A 59 -2.76 -10.37 0.31
C LEU A 59 -2.48 -11.26 -0.91
N GLU A 60 -3.01 -12.48 -0.88
CA GLU A 60 -2.92 -13.38 -2.03
C GLU A 60 -3.58 -12.75 -3.26
N ARG A 61 -3.02 -13.07 -4.43
CA ARG A 61 -3.54 -12.57 -5.70
C ARG A 61 -4.98 -13.03 -5.86
N SER A 62 -5.88 -12.06 -6.03
CA SER A 62 -7.24 -12.33 -6.49
C SER A 62 -7.17 -12.88 -7.93
N ASP A 63 -8.23 -13.56 -8.37
CA ASP A 63 -8.37 -14.10 -9.74
C ASP A 63 -8.09 -13.03 -10.82
N ASP A 64 -8.30 -11.75 -10.50
CA ASP A 64 -8.01 -10.59 -11.36
C ASP A 64 -6.51 -10.28 -11.52
N GLY A 65 -5.61 -11.05 -10.90
CA GLY A 65 -4.16 -10.88 -10.99
C GLY A 65 -3.61 -9.64 -10.26
N GLN A 66 -4.46 -8.90 -9.56
CA GLN A 66 -4.08 -7.69 -8.82
C GLN A 66 -3.46 -8.02 -7.46
N ASP A 67 -2.42 -7.25 -7.13
CA ASP A 67 -1.79 -7.29 -5.82
C ASP A 67 -2.51 -6.34 -4.86
N TRP A 68 -2.99 -6.89 -3.74
CA TRP A 68 -3.68 -6.17 -2.68
C TRP A 68 -2.81 -6.04 -1.44
N PHE A 69 -2.91 -4.91 -0.77
CA PHE A 69 -2.12 -4.58 0.42
C PHE A 69 -3.04 -4.16 1.56
N VAL A 70 -2.71 -4.61 2.77
CA VAL A 70 -3.42 -4.24 3.99
C VAL A 70 -2.44 -4.08 5.14
N LEU A 71 -2.80 -3.35 6.19
CA LEU A 71 -2.00 -3.28 7.41
C LEU A 71 -1.88 -4.65 8.08
N ALA A 72 -0.70 -4.96 8.60
CA ALA A 72 -0.46 -6.18 9.38
C ALA A 72 -1.37 -6.27 10.61
N SER A 73 -1.64 -5.14 11.26
CA SER A 73 -2.57 -5.05 12.40
C SER A 73 -4.02 -5.39 12.03
N THR A 74 -4.42 -5.14 10.78
CA THR A 74 -5.79 -5.39 10.28
C THR A 74 -5.94 -6.80 9.72
N ALA A 75 -4.90 -7.35 9.06
CA ALA A 75 -4.89 -8.73 8.58
C ALA A 75 -5.03 -9.77 9.71
N SER A 76 -4.60 -9.42 10.93
CA SER A 76 -4.73 -10.29 12.10
C SER A 76 -6.16 -10.35 12.66
N GLN A 77 -7.05 -9.42 12.26
CA GLN A 77 -8.43 -9.32 12.76
C GLN A 77 -9.47 -9.95 11.84
N THR A 78 -9.10 -10.42 10.64
CA THR A 78 -10.04 -11.01 9.66
C THR A 78 -10.24 -12.52 9.81
N LYS A 79 -9.77 -13.13 10.91
CA LYS A 79 -9.96 -14.56 11.22
C LYS A 79 -11.10 -14.88 12.19
N ASP A 80 -11.88 -13.89 12.62
CA ASP A 80 -12.98 -14.11 13.57
C ASP A 80 -14.28 -13.46 13.04
N CYS A 81 -15.01 -14.21 12.19
CA CYS A 81 -16.44 -14.05 11.97
C CYS A 81 -17.01 -15.37 11.42
#